data_AF-A0A933EZQ1-F1
#
_entry.id   AF-A0A933EZQ1-F1
#
_cell.length_a   1.000
_cell.length_b   1.000
_cell.length_c   1.000
_cell.angle_alpha   90.00
_cell.angle_beta   90.00
_cell.angle_gamma   90.00
#
_symmetry.space_group_name_H-M   'P 1'
#
loop_
_entity.id
_entity.type
_entity.pdbx_description
1 polymer ?
#
loop_
_entity_poly.entity_id
_entity_poly.type
_entity_poly.pdbx_seq_one_letter_code
_entity_poly.pdbx_strand_id
1 'polypeptide(L)'
;ALLWLVFTFTRQSFFLRAAFTFAPRLPLIGPLLRLLASEKIFGILAIITETPKKTDISEAFGVVAECEKNPLYKEALAELARAAKEQTPLARVLNKQKNRLSFPVIVRRMLILGEKRGDVPSAIHSLACILSEELDIEIRRFTSLIEPILVISIALIVGGIGLMIQRVFASLQTAAIGG
;
A
#
# COMPACT_ATOMS: atom_id res chain seq x y z
N ALA A 1 11.87 -22.06 26.80
CA ALA A 1 12.32 -20.79 26.20
C ALA A 1 12.76 -20.95 24.73
N LEU A 2 13.73 -21.82 24.40
CA LEU A 2 14.23 -22.00 23.03
C LEU A 2 13.19 -22.56 22.03
N LEU A 3 12.35 -23.51 22.44
CA LEU A 3 11.28 -24.04 21.58
C LEU A 3 10.15 -23.03 21.31
N TRP A 4 9.91 -22.08 22.22
CA TRP A 4 8.93 -21.01 22.02
C TRP A 4 9.43 -19.99 20.99
N LEU A 5 10.75 -19.71 21.02
CA LEU A 5 11.41 -18.80 20.08
C LEU A 5 11.45 -19.40 18.65
N VAL A 6 11.70 -20.70 18.52
CA VAL A 6 11.62 -21.42 17.23
C VAL A 6 10.18 -21.51 16.71
N PHE A 7 9.19 -21.66 17.61
CA PHE A 7 7.77 -21.69 17.25
C PHE A 7 7.24 -20.31 16.83
N THR A 8 7.67 -19.22 17.49
CA THR A 8 7.35 -17.85 17.06
C THR A 8 8.07 -17.44 15.76
N PHE A 9 9.24 -18.04 15.48
CA PHE A 9 10.02 -17.74 14.28
C PHE A 9 9.52 -18.51 13.04
N THR A 10 9.08 -19.77 13.20
CA THR A 10 8.55 -20.58 12.09
C THR A 10 7.13 -20.16 11.68
N ARG A 11 6.41 -19.45 12.56
CA ARG A 11 5.06 -18.93 12.30
C ARG A 11 5.05 -17.57 11.57
N GLN A 12 6.20 -16.91 11.48
CA GLN A 12 6.37 -15.59 10.89
C GLN A 12 6.18 -15.60 9.36
N SER A 13 6.63 -16.65 8.65
CA SER A 13 6.55 -16.73 7.18
C SER A 13 5.13 -16.95 6.63
N PHE A 14 4.26 -17.67 7.36
CA PHE A 14 2.86 -17.88 6.98
C PHE A 14 2.00 -16.64 7.30
N PHE A 15 2.17 -16.05 8.49
CA PHE A 15 1.43 -14.84 8.86
C PHE A 15 1.86 -13.63 8.03
N LEU A 16 3.15 -13.51 7.67
CA LEU A 16 3.62 -12.50 6.72
C LEU A 16 2.99 -12.69 5.33
N ARG A 17 2.94 -13.92 4.79
CA ARG A 17 2.26 -14.19 3.50
C ARG A 17 0.77 -13.84 3.53
N ALA A 18 0.08 -14.20 4.62
CA ALA A 18 -1.31 -13.84 4.83
C ALA A 18 -1.49 -12.32 4.95
N ALA A 19 -0.62 -11.64 5.73
CA ALA A 19 -0.63 -10.20 5.89
C ALA A 19 -0.32 -9.46 4.57
N PHE A 20 0.66 -9.89 3.76
CA PHE A 20 0.94 -9.29 2.45
C PHE A 20 -0.23 -9.46 1.46
N THR A 21 -1.02 -10.53 1.61
CA THR A 21 -2.19 -10.80 0.76
C THR A 21 -3.46 -10.10 1.26
N PHE A 22 -3.62 -9.91 2.58
CA PHE A 22 -4.80 -9.33 3.20
C PHE A 22 -4.66 -7.84 3.56
N ALA A 23 -3.47 -7.33 3.88
CA ALA A 23 -3.25 -5.91 4.21
C ALA A 23 -3.71 -4.94 3.11
N PRO A 24 -3.56 -5.24 1.80
CA PRO A 24 -4.11 -4.39 0.73
C PRO A 24 -5.64 -4.34 0.70
N ARG A 25 -6.32 -5.24 1.43
CA ARG A 25 -7.79 -5.34 1.50
C ARG A 25 -8.39 -4.60 2.70
N LEU A 26 -7.56 -4.02 3.58
CA LEU A 26 -8.07 -3.21 4.68
C LEU A 26 -8.63 -1.88 4.14
N PRO A 27 -9.84 -1.46 4.57
CA PRO A 27 -10.54 -0.34 3.95
C PRO A 27 -9.83 1.01 4.15
N LEU A 28 -9.11 1.20 5.27
CA LEU A 28 -8.35 2.42 5.52
C LEU A 28 -6.95 2.39 4.87
N ILE A 29 -6.15 1.35 5.15
CA ILE A 29 -4.71 1.33 4.79
C ILE A 29 -4.47 0.71 3.39
N GLY A 30 -5.42 -0.10 2.89
CA GLY A 30 -5.30 -0.82 1.63
C GLY A 30 -5.15 0.08 0.39
N PRO A 31 -5.89 1.19 0.23
CA PRO A 31 -5.66 2.15 -0.84
C PRO A 31 -4.23 2.70 -0.86
N LEU A 32 -3.70 3.14 0.29
CA LEU A 32 -2.35 3.67 0.42
C LEU A 32 -1.29 2.61 0.08
N LEU A 33 -1.43 1.38 0.59
CA LEU A 33 -0.49 0.30 0.29
C LEU A 33 -0.46 -0.06 -1.20
N ARG A 34 -1.61 0.01 -1.87
CA ARG A 34 -1.69 -0.21 -3.33
C ARG A 34 -1.04 0.90 -4.11
N LEU A 35 -1.22 2.14 -3.66
CA LEU A 35 -0.61 3.31 -4.27
C LEU A 35 0.91 3.26 -4.12
N LEU A 36 1.41 2.98 -2.92
CA LEU A 36 2.83 2.79 -2.61
C LEU A 36 3.47 1.66 -3.44
N ALA A 37 2.82 0.50 -3.50
CA ALA A 37 3.32 -0.62 -4.29
C ALA A 37 3.36 -0.28 -5.79
N SER A 38 2.33 0.40 -6.28
CA SER A 38 2.25 0.82 -7.68
C SER A 38 3.31 1.86 -8.02
N GLU A 39 3.49 2.90 -7.19
CA GLU A 39 4.52 3.92 -7.35
C GLU A 39 5.90 3.27 -7.48
N LYS A 40 6.26 2.39 -6.55
CA LYS A 40 7.54 1.66 -6.59
C LYS A 40 7.70 0.84 -7.87
N ILE A 41 6.68 0.07 -8.24
CA ILE A 41 6.71 -0.79 -9.44
C ILE A 41 6.91 0.05 -10.70
N PHE A 42 6.11 1.10 -10.87
CA PHE A 42 6.16 1.95 -12.07
C PHE A 42 7.37 2.89 -12.07
N GLY A 43 7.88 3.30 -10.91
CA GLY A 43 9.14 4.03 -10.78
C GLY A 43 10.33 3.20 -11.24
N ILE A 44 10.41 1.93 -10.81
CA ILE A 44 11.44 1.00 -11.31
C ILE A 44 11.27 0.78 -12.82
N LEU A 45 10.02 0.59 -13.29
CA LEU A 45 9.75 0.37 -14.70
C LEU A 45 10.14 1.57 -15.56
N ALA A 46 9.85 2.79 -15.11
CA ALA A 46 10.26 4.03 -15.77
C ALA A 46 11.78 4.09 -15.95
N ILE A 47 12.54 3.85 -14.88
CA ILE A 47 14.01 3.82 -14.91
C ILE A 47 14.53 2.80 -15.93
N ILE A 48 13.96 1.59 -15.97
CA ILE A 48 14.37 0.53 -16.92
C ILE A 48 14.01 0.90 -18.37
N THR A 49 12.89 1.58 -18.58
CA THR A 49 12.44 1.97 -19.93
C THR A 49 13.16 3.19 -20.48
N GLU A 50 13.73 4.03 -19.63
CA GLU A 50 14.48 5.23 -20.01
C GLU A 50 15.94 4.97 -20.33
N THR A 51 16.48 3.80 -19.97
CA THR A 51 17.88 3.48 -20.29
C THR A 51 18.13 3.51 -21.82
N PRO A 52 19.32 3.98 -22.26
CA PRO A 52 19.64 4.20 -23.68
C PRO A 52 19.64 2.92 -24.52
N LYS A 53 19.81 1.77 -23.87
CA LYS A 53 19.50 0.47 -24.44
C LYS A 53 17.98 0.31 -24.33
N LYS A 54 17.24 0.55 -25.41
CA LYS A 54 15.77 0.38 -25.49
C LYS A 54 15.40 -1.04 -25.07
N THR A 55 15.23 -1.26 -23.78
CA THR A 55 14.77 -2.53 -23.22
C THR A 55 13.34 -2.73 -23.71
N ASP A 56 13.05 -3.92 -24.25
CA ASP A 56 11.70 -4.26 -24.65
C ASP A 56 10.78 -4.14 -23.43
N ILE A 57 9.61 -3.52 -23.61
CA ILE A 57 8.67 -3.32 -22.51
C ILE A 57 8.23 -4.65 -21.88
N SER A 58 8.18 -5.72 -22.66
CA SER A 58 7.88 -7.08 -22.17
C SER A 58 8.99 -7.61 -21.25
N GLU A 59 10.26 -7.34 -21.57
CA GLU A 59 11.41 -7.71 -20.74
C GLU A 59 11.43 -6.89 -19.45
N ALA A 60 11.16 -5.57 -19.55
CA ALA A 60 11.07 -4.69 -18.39
C ALA A 60 10.01 -5.16 -17.38
N PHE A 61 8.80 -5.50 -17.84
CA PHE A 61 7.77 -6.09 -16.98
C PHE A 61 8.21 -7.43 -16.37
N GLY A 62 8.92 -8.27 -17.12
CA GLY A 62 9.44 -9.56 -16.65
C GLY A 62 10.44 -9.39 -15.51
N VAL A 63 11.42 -8.49 -15.66
CA VAL A 63 12.42 -8.20 -14.62
C VAL A 63 11.75 -7.70 -13.34
N VAL A 64 10.82 -6.75 -13.45
CA VAL A 64 10.11 -6.22 -12.27
C VAL A 64 9.25 -7.30 -11.60
N ALA A 65 8.64 -8.20 -12.37
CA ALA A 65 7.89 -9.34 -11.83
C ALA A 65 8.77 -10.30 -11.00
N GLU A 66 10.02 -10.52 -11.40
CA GLU A 66 10.96 -11.36 -10.66
C GLU A 66 11.40 -10.73 -9.33
N CYS A 67 11.54 -9.40 -9.31
CA CYS A 67 11.87 -8.65 -8.10
C CYS A 67 10.71 -8.50 -7.12
N GLU A 68 9.47 -8.68 -7.58
CA GLU A 68 8.28 -8.46 -6.76
C GLU A 68 7.99 -9.65 -5.83
N LYS A 69 7.86 -9.36 -4.53
CA LYS A 69 7.64 -10.39 -3.50
C LYS A 69 6.18 -10.70 -3.29
N ASN A 70 5.30 -9.75 -3.58
CA ASN A 70 3.87 -9.95 -3.42
C ASN A 70 3.31 -10.77 -4.60
N PRO A 71 2.77 -11.98 -4.37
CA PRO A 71 2.30 -12.85 -5.45
C PRO A 71 1.22 -12.19 -6.31
N LEU A 72 0.40 -11.31 -5.72
CA LEU A 72 -0.65 -10.58 -6.42
C LEU A 72 -0.08 -9.66 -7.51
N TYR A 73 0.99 -8.93 -7.20
CA TYR A 73 1.63 -8.02 -8.16
C TYR A 73 2.54 -8.79 -9.12
N LYS A 74 3.25 -9.81 -8.62
CA LYS A 74 4.08 -10.69 -9.44
C LYS A 74 3.30 -11.35 -10.57
N GLU A 75 2.13 -11.93 -10.26
CA GLU A 75 1.26 -12.53 -11.28
C GLU A 75 0.75 -11.49 -12.28
N ALA A 76 0.31 -10.32 -11.81
CA ALA A 76 -0.19 -9.26 -12.69
C ALA A 76 0.90 -8.71 -13.62
N LEU A 77 2.12 -8.52 -13.12
CA LEU A 77 3.28 -8.09 -13.91
C LEU A 77 3.72 -9.16 -14.92
N ALA A 78 3.69 -10.44 -14.54
CA ALA A 78 3.97 -11.53 -15.46
C ALA A 78 2.92 -11.64 -16.57
N GLU A 79 1.64 -11.39 -16.28
CA GLU A 79 0.60 -11.30 -17.32
C GLU A 79 0.80 -10.08 -18.23
N LEU A 80 1.24 -8.94 -17.70
CA LEU A 80 1.56 -7.74 -18.50
C LEU A 80 2.77 -7.98 -19.42
N ALA A 81 3.81 -8.66 -18.93
CA ALA A 81 4.97 -9.05 -19.73
C ALA A 81 4.56 -9.93 -20.92
N ARG A 82 3.69 -10.93 -20.68
CA ARG A 82 3.15 -11.79 -21.76
C ARG A 82 2.30 -11.00 -22.74
N ALA A 83 1.42 -10.13 -22.24
CA ALA A 83 0.57 -9.33 -23.10
C ALA A 83 1.36 -8.37 -24.00
N ALA A 84 2.40 -7.73 -23.46
CA ALA A 84 3.34 -6.93 -24.22
C ALA A 84 4.03 -7.75 -25.32
N LYS A 85 4.52 -8.95 -24.98
CA LYS A 85 5.20 -9.85 -25.94
C LYS A 85 4.26 -10.32 -27.06
N GLU A 86 3.01 -10.58 -26.74
CA GLU A 86 1.96 -11.00 -27.68
C GLU A 86 1.30 -9.82 -28.41
N GLN A 87 1.72 -8.58 -28.14
CA GLN A 87 1.11 -7.34 -28.66
C GLN A 87 -0.40 -7.24 -28.40
N THR A 88 -0.84 -7.83 -27.29
CA THR A 88 -2.23 -7.72 -26.84
C THR A 88 -2.40 -6.50 -25.92
N PRO A 89 -3.57 -5.85 -25.90
CA PRO A 89 -3.76 -4.65 -25.09
C PRO A 89 -3.49 -4.89 -23.59
N LEU A 90 -2.52 -4.20 -23.02
CA LEU A 90 -2.14 -4.19 -21.60
C LEU A 90 -3.33 -3.83 -20.72
N ALA A 91 -4.19 -2.93 -21.20
CA ALA A 91 -5.43 -2.57 -20.54
C ALA A 91 -6.37 -3.76 -20.29
N ARG A 92 -6.34 -4.77 -21.17
CA ARG A 92 -7.16 -5.99 -21.05
C ARG A 92 -6.70 -6.84 -19.86
N VAL A 93 -5.40 -6.93 -19.62
CA VAL A 93 -4.82 -7.61 -18.45
C VAL A 93 -5.27 -6.96 -17.16
N LEU A 94 -5.26 -5.62 -17.11
CA LEU A 94 -5.66 -4.83 -15.95
C LEU A 94 -7.19 -4.76 -15.73
N ASN A 95 -7.98 -5.14 -16.73
CA ASN A 95 -9.43 -5.24 -16.62
C ASN A 95 -9.92 -6.55 -15.98
N LYS A 96 -9.07 -7.59 -15.92
CA LYS A 96 -9.43 -8.84 -15.23
C LYS A 96 -9.70 -8.55 -13.74
N GLN A 97 -10.80 -9.10 -13.20
CA GLN A 97 -11.22 -8.85 -11.82
C GLN A 97 -10.10 -9.12 -10.79
N LYS A 98 -9.26 -10.14 -11.01
CA LYS A 98 -8.11 -10.46 -10.14
C LYS A 98 -7.09 -9.31 -10.03
N ASN A 99 -6.82 -8.61 -11.14
CA ASN A 99 -5.81 -7.54 -11.23
C ASN A 99 -6.37 -6.16 -10.88
N ARG A 100 -7.71 -6.04 -10.87
CA ARG A 100 -8.43 -4.80 -10.53
C ARG A 100 -8.24 -4.39 -9.06
N LEU A 101 -7.89 -5.33 -8.19
CA LEU A 101 -7.56 -5.05 -6.80
C LEU A 101 -6.09 -4.65 -6.62
N SER A 102 -5.20 -4.98 -7.56
CA SER A 102 -3.76 -4.77 -7.42
C SER A 102 -3.36 -3.34 -7.74
N PHE A 103 -3.88 -2.77 -8.83
CA PHE A 103 -3.48 -1.44 -9.30
C PHE A 103 -4.59 -0.40 -9.17
N PRO A 104 -4.25 0.86 -8.80
CA PRO A 104 -5.16 2.00 -8.89
C PRO A 104 -5.75 2.19 -10.29
N VAL A 105 -6.92 2.82 -10.38
CA VAL A 105 -7.64 3.01 -11.65
C VAL A 105 -6.83 3.84 -12.66
N ILE A 106 -6.02 4.79 -12.17
CA ILE A 106 -5.19 5.66 -13.01
C ILE A 106 -4.17 4.88 -13.86
N VAL A 107 -3.60 3.79 -13.32
CA VAL A 107 -2.65 2.91 -14.01
C VAL A 107 -3.23 2.42 -15.33
N ARG A 108 -4.47 1.91 -15.29
CA ARG A 108 -5.15 1.41 -16.49
C ARG A 108 -5.41 2.51 -17.51
N ARG A 109 -5.85 3.69 -17.04
CA ARG A 109 -6.18 4.82 -17.92
C ARG A 109 -4.93 5.30 -18.66
N MET A 110 -3.82 5.43 -17.95
CA MET A 110 -2.56 5.88 -18.53
C MET A 110 -1.98 4.88 -19.52
N LEU A 111 -2.05 3.58 -19.21
CA LEU A 111 -1.62 2.55 -20.16
C LEU A 111 -2.48 2.54 -21.43
N ILE A 112 -3.81 2.68 -21.32
CA ILE A 112 -4.68 2.84 -22.51
C ILE A 112 -4.25 4.06 -23.35
N LEU A 113 -3.93 5.18 -22.71
CA LEU A 113 -3.50 6.40 -23.40
C LEU A 113 -2.14 6.19 -24.09
N GLY A 114 -1.19 5.53 -23.43
CA GLY A 114 0.12 5.18 -23.99
C GLY A 114 0.01 4.25 -25.19
N GLU A 115 -0.80 3.19 -25.08
CA GLU A 115 -1.06 2.24 -26.17
C GLU A 115 -1.66 2.93 -27.39
N LYS A 116 -2.66 3.80 -27.19
CA LYS A 116 -3.28 4.58 -28.28
C LYS A 116 -2.30 5.53 -28.97
N ARG A 117 -1.32 6.05 -28.22
CA ARG A 117 -0.26 6.92 -28.76
C ARG A 117 0.90 6.14 -29.36
N GLY A 118 0.96 4.82 -29.16
CA GLY A 118 2.10 3.99 -29.53
C GLY A 118 3.36 4.23 -28.69
N ASP A 119 3.23 4.92 -27.55
CA ASP A 119 4.33 5.28 -26.66
C ASP A 119 4.01 4.89 -25.22
N VAL A 120 4.17 3.60 -24.95
CA VAL A 120 4.00 3.00 -23.63
C VAL A 120 5.11 3.44 -22.65
N PRO A 121 6.40 3.54 -23.06
CA PRO A 121 7.46 4.06 -22.18
C PRO A 121 7.15 5.45 -21.61
N SER A 122 6.74 6.41 -22.45
CA SER A 122 6.37 7.75 -21.98
C SER A 122 5.16 7.73 -21.04
N ALA A 123 4.19 6.85 -21.30
CA ALA A 123 3.04 6.68 -20.42
C ALA A 123 3.41 6.09 -19.06
N ILE A 124 4.39 5.18 -19.00
CA ILE A 124 4.92 4.62 -17.73
C ILE A 124 5.66 5.68 -16.93
N HIS A 125 6.50 6.49 -17.57
CA HIS A 125 7.18 7.59 -16.89
C HIS A 125 6.17 8.59 -16.31
N SER A 126 5.20 9.03 -17.12
CA SER A 126 4.13 9.92 -16.66
C SER A 126 3.33 9.29 -15.52
N LEU A 127 3.07 7.99 -15.59
CA LEU A 127 2.37 7.26 -14.54
C LEU A 127 3.18 7.19 -13.24
N ALA A 128 4.49 7.00 -13.29
CA ALA A 128 5.36 7.04 -12.12
C ALA A 128 5.29 8.40 -11.42
N CYS A 129 5.38 9.50 -12.17
CA CYS A 129 5.24 10.85 -11.62
C CYS A 129 3.87 11.07 -10.94
N ILE A 130 2.77 10.70 -11.63
CA ILE A 130 1.42 10.88 -11.08
C ILE A 130 1.21 10.03 -9.82
N LEU A 131 1.71 8.78 -9.81
CA LEU A 131 1.60 7.91 -8.63
C LEU A 131 2.40 8.44 -7.44
N SER A 132 3.57 9.04 -7.69
CA SER A 132 4.39 9.69 -6.66
C SER A 132 3.66 10.90 -6.06
N GLU A 133 3.07 11.75 -6.90
CA GLU A 133 2.28 12.90 -6.44
C GLU A 133 1.04 12.48 -5.63
N GLU A 134 0.29 11.48 -6.12
CA GLU A 134 -0.87 10.93 -5.41
C GLU A 134 -0.45 10.29 -4.08
N LEU A 135 0.71 9.61 -4.04
CA LEU A 135 1.25 9.02 -2.82
C LEU A 135 1.58 10.09 -1.79
N ASP A 136 2.21 11.19 -2.20
CA ASP A 136 2.51 12.32 -1.32
C ASP A 136 1.25 12.96 -0.75
N ILE A 137 0.21 13.14 -1.58
CA ILE A 137 -1.09 13.65 -1.16
C ILE A 137 -1.71 12.72 -0.10
N GLU A 138 -1.68 11.41 -0.36
CA GLU A 138 -2.28 10.44 0.53
C GLU A 138 -1.50 10.35 1.85
N ILE A 139 -0.17 10.35 1.82
CA ILE A 139 0.66 10.42 3.03
C ILE A 139 0.30 11.65 3.87
N ARG A 140 0.14 12.83 3.26
CA ARG A 140 -0.26 14.06 3.97
C ARG A 140 -1.63 13.92 4.64
N ARG A 141 -2.60 13.26 3.98
CA ARG A 141 -3.91 12.97 4.59
C ARG A 141 -3.80 12.02 5.78
N PHE A 142 -2.94 11.01 5.71
CA PHE A 142 -2.70 10.14 6.86
C PHE A 142 -2.00 10.88 8.00
N THR A 143 -1.02 11.73 7.68
CA THR A 143 -0.33 12.55 8.68
C THR A 143 -1.28 13.54 9.37
N SER A 144 -2.22 14.15 8.64
CA SER A 144 -3.19 15.08 9.26
C SER A 144 -4.16 14.40 10.22
N LEU A 145 -4.37 13.08 10.12
CA LEU A 145 -5.16 12.31 11.08
C LEU A 145 -4.41 12.03 12.40
N ILE A 146 -3.08 12.18 12.42
CA ILE A 146 -2.27 11.96 13.63
C ILE A 146 -2.63 13.00 14.71
N GLU A 147 -2.79 14.27 14.32
CA GLU A 147 -3.15 15.35 15.24
C GLU A 147 -4.46 15.10 16.02
N PRO A 148 -5.61 14.82 15.37
CA PRO A 148 -6.84 14.55 16.10
C PRO A 148 -6.75 13.28 16.96
N ILE A 149 -6.02 12.25 16.53
CA ILE A 149 -5.78 11.05 17.34
C ILE A 149 -5.02 11.40 18.62
N LEU A 150 -3.98 12.23 18.52
CA LEU A 150 -3.21 12.68 19.68
C LEU A 150 -4.07 13.49 20.66
N VAL A 151 -4.87 14.44 20.16
CA VAL A 151 -5.76 15.26 20.99
C VAL A 151 -6.80 14.40 21.72
N ILE A 152 -7.47 13.48 21.02
CA ILE A 152 -8.47 12.57 21.61
C ILE A 152 -7.81 11.67 22.66
N SER A 153 -6.60 11.16 22.38
CA SER A 153 -5.87 10.30 23.31
C SER A 153 -5.49 11.05 24.59
N ILE A 154 -4.99 12.28 24.48
CA ILE A 154 -4.68 13.13 25.63
C ILE A 154 -5.95 13.45 26.42
N ALA A 155 -7.03 13.83 25.74
CA ALA A 155 -8.31 14.12 26.38
C ALA A 155 -8.85 12.91 27.16
N LEU A 156 -8.72 11.70 26.62
CA LEU A 156 -9.14 10.46 27.31
C LEU A 156 -8.29 10.19 28.55
N ILE A 157 -6.95 10.38 28.47
CA ILE A 157 -6.04 10.19 29.60
C ILE A 157 -6.34 11.20 30.70
N VAL A 158 -6.39 12.49 30.35
CA VAL A 158 -6.63 13.58 31.31
C VAL A 158 -8.03 13.47 31.91
N GLY A 159 -9.05 13.21 31.09
CA GLY A 159 -10.42 12.98 31.56
C GLY A 159 -10.52 11.76 32.47
N GLY A 160 -9.85 10.66 32.12
CA GLY A 160 -9.78 9.46 32.96
C GLY A 160 -9.16 9.73 34.33
N ILE A 161 -8.04 10.47 34.37
CA ILE A 161 -7.40 10.90 35.62
C ILE A 161 -8.35 11.79 36.44
N GLY A 162 -9.02 12.75 35.81
CA GLY A 162 -9.98 13.64 36.47
C GLY A 162 -11.11 12.88 37.16
N LEU A 163 -11.70 11.89 36.47
CA LEU A 163 -12.74 11.03 37.04
C LEU A 163 -12.24 10.22 38.24
N MET A 164 -11.00 9.74 38.20
CA MET A 164 -10.39 9.04 39.34
C MET A 164 -10.22 9.96 40.55
N ILE A 165 -9.72 11.18 40.33
CA ILE A 165 -9.55 12.18 41.41
C ILE A 165 -10.90 12.53 42.03
N GLN A 166 -11.94 12.74 41.22
CA GLN A 166 -13.29 13.04 41.72
C GLN A 166 -13.82 11.91 42.61
N ARG A 167 -13.63 10.65 42.22
CA ARG A 167 -14.04 9.49 43.04
C ARG A 167 -13.28 9.40 44.36
N VAL A 168 -11.97 9.64 44.34
CA VAL A 168 -11.15 9.65 45.56
C VAL A 168 -11.62 10.76 46.50
N PHE A 169 -11.83 11.97 46.00
CA PHE A 169 -12.30 13.08 46.82
C PHE A 169 -13.67 12.81 47.44
N ALA A 170 -14.61 12.26 46.65
CA ALA A 170 -15.91 11.84 47.17
C ALA A 170 -15.78 10.81 48.30
N SER A 171 -14.85 9.84 48.17
CA SER A 171 -14.59 8.86 49.22
C SER A 171 -14.04 9.48 50.51
N LEU A 172 -13.19 10.52 50.40
CA LEU A 172 -12.66 11.25 51.56
C LEU A 172 -13.74 12.04 52.29
N GLN A 173 -14.68 12.65 51.55
CA GLN A 173 -15.82 13.35 52.17
C GLN A 173 -16.75 12.37 52.88
N THR A 174 -17.05 11.21 52.29
CA THR A 174 -17.87 10.19 52.97
C THR A 174 -17.19 9.66 54.23
N ALA A 175 -15.87 9.52 54.24
CA ALA A 175 -15.11 9.13 55.43
C ALA A 175 -15.10 10.22 56.52
N ALA A 176 -15.09 11.50 56.11
CA ALA A 176 -15.08 12.64 57.04
C ALA A 176 -16.45 12.98 57.65
N ILE A 177 -17.56 12.66 56.95
CA ILE A 177 -18.93 12.96 57.40
C ILE A 177 -19.59 11.74 58.08
N GLY A 178 -19.06 10.53 57.86
CA GLY A 178 -19.59 9.26 58.37
C GLY A 178 -18.94 8.72 59.65
N GLY A 179 -18.08 9.49 60.32
CA GLY A 179 -17.56 9.22 61.67
C GLY A 179 -18.05 10.24 62.67
#